data_AF-A0A520R483-F1
#
_entry.id   AF-A0A520R483-F1
#
_cell.length_a   1.000
_cell.length_b   1.000
_cell.length_c   1.000
_cell.angle_alpha   90.00
_cell.angle_beta   90.00
_cell.angle_gamma   90.00
#
_symmetry.space_group_name_H-M   'P 1'
#
loop_
_entity.id
_entity.type
_entity.pdbx_description
1 polymer ?
#
loop_
_entity_poly.entity_id
_entity_poly.type
_entity_poly.pdbx_seq_one_letter_code
_entity_poly.pdbx_strand_id
1 'polypeptide(L)'
;MPQQSCPLTSQQVVDIYFMEHRAKLLDIAAFLDRLERAEGHEGLQDVRVRALKKAIPLLIDSSCENHANRAERMLELLSDHTTEPTPAAHTQSALGADPKTDY
;
A
#
# COMPACT_ATOMS: atom_id res chain seq x y z
N MET A 1 -25.29 8.43 0.55
CA MET A 1 -24.67 9.15 1.69
C MET A 1 -23.95 10.37 1.11
N PRO A 2 -24.10 11.59 1.66
CA PRO A 2 -23.29 12.73 1.20
C PRO A 2 -21.80 12.47 1.47
N GLN A 3 -20.94 12.83 0.51
CA GLN A 3 -19.49 12.73 0.64
C GLN A 3 -19.02 13.57 1.84
N GLN A 4 -18.41 12.94 2.85
CA GLN A 4 -17.75 13.70 3.92
C GLN A 4 -16.54 14.44 3.33
N SER A 5 -16.55 15.77 3.45
CA SER A 5 -15.42 16.62 3.07
C SER A 5 -14.37 16.64 4.18
N CYS A 6 -13.10 16.85 3.80
CA CYS A 6 -12.04 17.09 4.76
C CYS A 6 -12.29 18.43 5.49
N PRO A 7 -12.18 18.47 6.84
CA PRO A 7 -12.35 19.73 7.59
C PRO A 7 -11.18 20.72 7.40
N LEU A 8 -10.08 20.30 6.80
CA LEU A 8 -8.89 21.12 6.53
C LEU A 8 -8.92 21.68 5.11
N THR A 9 -8.33 22.86 4.92
CA THR A 9 -8.03 23.35 3.56
C THR A 9 -6.93 22.51 2.92
N SER A 10 -6.85 22.55 1.59
CA SER A 10 -5.77 21.87 0.85
C SER A 10 -4.37 22.28 1.35
N GLN A 11 -4.17 23.56 1.65
CA GLN A 11 -2.90 24.07 2.17
C GLN A 11 -2.60 23.51 3.57
N GLN A 12 -3.58 23.49 4.47
CA GLN A 12 -3.41 22.92 5.81
C GLN A 12 -3.07 21.42 5.76
N VAL A 13 -3.66 20.67 4.84
CA VAL A 13 -3.30 19.26 4.61
C VAL A 13 -1.83 19.14 4.21
N VAL A 14 -1.37 19.97 3.26
CA VAL A 14 0.05 19.96 2.85
C VAL A 14 0.95 20.31 4.03
N ASP A 15 0.66 21.39 4.76
CA ASP A 15 1.51 21.87 5.84
C ASP A 15 1.65 20.84 6.98
N ILE A 16 0.57 20.13 7.32
CA ILE A 16 0.57 19.12 8.39
C ILE A 16 1.28 17.85 7.94
N TYR A 17 1.02 17.37 6.72
CA TYR A 17 1.35 16.00 6.34
C TYR A 17 2.56 15.86 5.42
N PHE A 18 2.96 16.91 4.70
CA PHE A 18 3.96 16.79 3.62
C PHE A 18 5.29 16.19 4.08
N MET A 19 5.85 16.66 5.20
CA MET A 19 7.17 16.24 5.65
C MET A 19 7.23 14.74 5.99
N GLU A 20 6.19 14.22 6.65
CA GLU A 20 6.10 12.80 6.97
C GLU A 20 5.95 11.93 5.71
N HIS A 21 5.10 12.33 4.77
CA HIS A 21 4.90 11.58 3.53
C HIS A 21 6.13 11.63 2.62
N ARG A 22 6.85 12.75 2.60
CA ARG A 22 8.15 12.86 1.92
C ARG A 22 9.14 11.85 2.48
N ALA A 23 9.22 11.71 3.81
CA ALA A 23 10.10 10.72 4.44
C ALA A 23 9.72 9.29 4.04
N LYS A 24 8.43 8.93 4.10
CA LYS A 24 7.94 7.60 3.68
C LYS A 24 8.27 7.27 2.23
N LEU A 25 8.16 8.24 1.30
CA LEU A 25 8.55 8.03 -0.10
C LEU A 25 10.05 7.74 -0.25
N LEU A 26 10.89 8.48 0.47
CA LEU A 26 12.34 8.24 0.46
C LEU A 26 12.70 6.88 1.06
N ASP A 27 12.02 6.47 2.13
CA ASP A 27 12.24 5.17 2.76
C ASP A 27 11.87 4.02 1.81
N ILE A 28 10.74 4.12 1.10
CA ILE A 28 10.33 3.15 0.09
C ILE A 28 11.34 3.08 -1.06
N ALA A 29 11.78 4.22 -1.58
CA ALA A 29 12.77 4.26 -2.65
C ALA A 29 14.10 3.62 -2.19
N ALA A 30 14.59 4.01 -1.02
CA ALA A 30 15.83 3.47 -0.48
C ALA A 30 15.74 1.98 -0.12
N PHE A 31 14.55 1.47 0.22
CA PHE A 31 14.30 0.04 0.38
C PHE A 31 14.44 -0.70 -0.96
N LEU A 32 13.79 -0.20 -2.02
CA LEU A 32 13.86 -0.79 -3.36
C LEU A 32 15.30 -0.79 -3.89
N ASP A 33 16.02 0.32 -3.73
CA ASP A 33 17.43 0.45 -4.09
C ASP A 33 18.31 -0.58 -3.38
N ARG A 34 18.07 -0.84 -2.09
CA ARG A 34 18.82 -1.85 -1.33
C ARG A 34 18.45 -3.25 -1.77
N LEU A 35 17.18 -3.50 -2.07
CA LEU A 35 16.69 -4.79 -2.56
C LEU A 35 17.34 -5.15 -3.89
N GLU A 36 17.48 -4.20 -4.81
CA GLU A 36 18.11 -4.41 -6.12
C GLU A 36 19.63 -4.62 -6.04
N ARG A 37 20.28 -4.10 -5.00
CA ARG A 37 21.73 -4.30 -4.77
C ARG A 37 22.07 -5.52 -3.91
N ALA A 38 21.07 -6.16 -3.30
CA ALA A 38 21.30 -7.32 -2.45
C ALA A 38 21.76 -8.53 -3.28
N GLU A 39 22.53 -9.42 -2.66
CA GLU A 39 22.82 -10.72 -3.26
C GLU A 39 21.57 -11.61 -3.25
N GLY A 40 21.39 -12.42 -4.30
CA GLY A 40 20.19 -13.23 -4.49
C GLY A 40 19.06 -12.48 -5.21
N HIS A 41 18.07 -13.24 -5.68
CA HIS A 41 16.91 -12.70 -6.42
C HIS A 41 15.57 -13.05 -5.76
N GLU A 42 15.58 -13.83 -4.68
CA GLU A 42 14.40 -14.28 -3.96
C GLU A 42 13.57 -13.12 -3.41
N GLY A 43 14.21 -12.06 -2.93
CA GLY A 43 13.52 -10.87 -2.42
C GLY A 43 12.78 -10.10 -3.51
N LEU A 44 13.24 -10.15 -4.76
CA LEU A 44 12.56 -9.52 -5.90
C LEU A 44 11.25 -10.25 -6.23
N GLN A 45 11.14 -11.52 -5.85
CA GLN A 45 9.96 -12.36 -6.01
C GLN A 45 9.15 -12.52 -4.71
N ASP A 46 9.48 -11.76 -3.65
CA ASP A 46 8.68 -11.75 -2.42
C ASP A 46 7.31 -11.14 -2.72
N VAL A 47 6.25 -11.80 -2.23
CA VAL A 47 4.87 -11.36 -2.46
C VAL A 47 4.61 -9.94 -1.93
N ARG A 48 5.26 -9.55 -0.82
CA ARG A 48 5.14 -8.21 -0.24
C ARG A 48 5.75 -7.15 -1.15
N VAL A 49 6.85 -7.51 -1.84
CA VAL A 49 7.52 -6.61 -2.80
C VAL A 49 6.66 -6.45 -4.05
N ARG A 50 6.09 -7.54 -4.59
CA ARG A 50 5.16 -7.45 -5.73
C ARG A 50 3.93 -6.61 -5.38
N ALA A 51 3.33 -6.86 -4.21
CA ALA A 51 2.19 -6.11 -3.72
C ALA A 51 2.48 -4.61 -3.57
N LEU A 52 3.63 -4.26 -2.97
CA LEU A 52 4.06 -2.87 -2.86
C LEU A 52 4.22 -2.21 -4.23
N LYS A 53 4.89 -2.89 -5.18
CA LYS A 53 5.06 -2.38 -6.55
C LYS A 53 3.72 -2.18 -7.27
N LYS A 54 2.75 -3.09 -7.08
CA LYS A 54 1.40 -2.98 -7.64
C LYS A 54 0.58 -1.86 -7.00
N ALA A 55 0.82 -1.55 -5.72
CA ALA A 55 0.16 -0.48 -5.01
C ALA A 55 0.65 0.93 -5.43
N ILE A 56 1.94 1.11 -5.75
CA ILE A 56 2.50 2.44 -6.08
C ILE A 56 1.69 3.20 -7.15
N PRO A 57 1.30 2.61 -8.30
CA PRO A 57 0.46 3.29 -9.29
C PRO A 57 -0.87 3.80 -8.74
N LEU A 58 -1.45 3.14 -7.73
CA LEU A 58 -2.71 3.56 -7.10
C LEU A 58 -2.55 4.86 -6.29
N LEU A 59 -1.33 5.22 -5.84
CA LEU A 59 -1.08 6.46 -5.09
C LEU A 59 -1.37 7.72 -5.91
N ILE A 60 -1.07 7.66 -7.20
CA ILE A 60 -1.16 8.81 -8.11
C ILE A 60 -2.41 8.78 -8.98
N ASP A 61 -3.16 7.69 -8.94
CA ASP A 61 -4.38 7.54 -9.70
C ASP A 61 -5.45 8.51 -9.17
N SER A 62 -5.81 9.49 -10.00
CA SER A 62 -6.89 10.46 -9.74
C SER A 62 -8.11 10.24 -10.62
N SER A 63 -8.19 9.11 -11.33
CA SER A 63 -9.27 8.81 -12.28
C SER A 63 -10.61 8.48 -11.62
N CYS A 64 -10.65 8.25 -10.31
CA CYS A 64 -11.90 8.04 -9.59
C CYS A 64 -12.71 9.34 -9.55
N GLU A 65 -13.77 9.39 -10.36
CA GLU A 65 -14.73 10.49 -10.37
C GLU A 65 -15.26 10.72 -8.94
N ASN A 66 -15.01 11.91 -8.39
CA ASN A 66 -15.59 12.42 -7.13
C ASN A 66 -15.24 11.70 -5.82
N HIS A 67 -14.30 10.74 -5.78
CA HIS A 67 -13.94 10.03 -4.54
C HIS A 67 -12.42 9.94 -4.31
N ALA A 68 -11.96 10.49 -3.18
CA ALA A 68 -10.61 10.26 -2.66
C ALA A 68 -10.55 8.90 -1.95
N ASN A 69 -10.49 7.79 -2.71
CA ASN A 69 -10.58 6.41 -2.20
C ASN A 69 -9.27 5.60 -2.35
N ARG A 70 -8.12 6.26 -2.57
CA ARG A 70 -6.85 5.56 -2.77
C ARG A 70 -6.47 4.64 -1.62
N ALA A 71 -6.72 5.08 -0.39
CA ALA A 71 -6.45 4.29 0.81
C ALA A 71 -7.31 3.01 0.84
N GLU A 72 -8.59 3.10 0.48
CA GLU A 72 -9.49 1.94 0.37
C GLU A 72 -9.01 0.98 -0.72
N ARG A 73 -8.73 1.49 -1.93
CA ARG A 73 -8.24 0.66 -3.05
C ARG A 73 -6.93 -0.05 -2.73
N MET A 74 -6.04 0.59 -1.97
CA MET A 74 -4.81 -0.01 -1.49
C MET A 74 -5.06 -1.07 -0.44
N LEU A 75 -5.94 -0.80 0.52
CA LEU A 75 -6.33 -1.78 1.54
C LEU A 75 -6.92 -3.03 0.87
N GLU A 76 -7.86 -2.84 -0.06
CA GLU A 76 -8.47 -3.90 -0.86
C GLU A 76 -7.42 -4.71 -1.62
N LEU A 77 -6.45 -4.06 -2.27
CA LEU A 77 -5.37 -4.74 -2.98
C LEU A 77 -4.52 -5.63 -2.04
N LEU A 78 -4.27 -5.18 -0.81
CA LEU A 78 -3.38 -5.85 0.14
C LEU A 78 -4.07 -6.89 1.02
N SER A 79 -5.41 -6.95 1.01
CA SER A 79 -6.20 -7.77 1.91
C SER A 79 -6.46 -9.18 1.37
N ASP A 80 -6.61 -10.13 2.30
CA ASP A 80 -7.21 -11.43 2.01
C ASP A 80 -8.73 -11.27 1.99
N HIS A 81 -9.36 -11.62 0.87
CA HIS A 81 -10.80 -11.52 0.65
C HIS A 81 -11.56 -12.82 0.99
N THR A 82 -10.88 -13.84 1.49
CA THR A 82 -11.52 -15.09 1.87
C THR A 82 -12.43 -14.89 3.08
N THR A 83 -13.66 -15.40 2.97
CA THR A 83 -14.66 -15.34 4.05
C THR A 83 -14.65 -16.60 4.92
N GLU A 84 -14.08 -17.69 4.40
CA GLU A 84 -13.94 -18.95 5.12
C GLU A 84 -12.68 -18.93 5.99
N PRO A 85 -12.79 -19.17 7.31
CA PRO A 85 -11.63 -19.23 8.19
C PRO A 85 -10.67 -20.33 7.76
N THR A 86 -9.36 -20.07 7.92
CA THR A 86 -8.37 -21.13 7.75
C THR A 86 -8.54 -22.19 8.86
N PRO A 87 -8.36 -23.49 8.55
CA PRO A 87 -8.57 -24.57 9.54
C PRO A 87 -7.68 -24.44 10.78
N ALA A 88 -6.51 -23.83 10.64
CA ALA A 88 -5.60 -23.53 11.73
C ALA A 88 -4.71 -22.32 11.37
N ALA A 89 -4.35 -21.52 12.38
CA ALA A 89 -3.36 -20.45 12.22
C ALA A 89 -1.95 -21.06 12.14
N HIS A 90 -1.37 -21.09 10.94
CA HIS A 90 -0.04 -21.67 10.70
C HIS A 90 1.10 -20.70 11.05
N THR A 91 0.85 -19.39 11.04
CA THR A 91 1.81 -18.34 11.39
C THR A 91 1.17 -17.34 12.35
N GLN A 92 1.94 -16.80 13.29
CA GLN A 92 1.45 -15.75 14.20
C GLN A 92 1.48 -14.34 13.59
N SER A 93 2.08 -14.17 12.41
CA SER A 93 2.23 -12.86 11.76
C SER A 93 1.40 -12.77 10.48
N ALA A 94 0.75 -11.62 10.31
CA ALA A 94 0.21 -11.18 9.03
C ALA A 94 1.34 -10.74 8.10
N LEU A 95 1.29 -11.18 6.83
CA LEU A 95 2.28 -10.78 5.81
C LEU A 95 2.08 -9.32 5.35
N GLY A 96 0.87 -8.77 5.53
CA GLY A 96 0.50 -7.44 5.01
C GLY A 96 0.28 -7.40 3.49
N ALA A 97 0.25 -8.56 2.84
CA ALA A 97 -0.11 -8.79 1.45
C ALA A 97 -0.65 -10.23 1.34
N ASP A 98 -1.70 -10.45 0.55
CA ASP A 98 -2.28 -11.77 0.34
C ASP A 98 -1.44 -12.58 -0.66
N PRO A 99 -0.82 -13.71 -0.25
CA PRO A 99 -0.01 -14.54 -1.14
C PRO A 99 -0.79 -15.16 -2.31
N LYS A 100 -2.13 -15.18 -2.27
CA LYS A 100 -2.99 -15.72 -3.34
C LYS A 100 -3.36 -14.67 -4.39
N THR A 101 -3.14 -13.38 -4.10
CA THR A 101 -3.45 -12.29 -5.03
C THR A 101 -2.39 -12.20 -6.13
N ASP A 102 -2.85 -11.99 -7.37
CA ASP A 102 -1.99 -11.77 -8.54
C ASP A 102 -1.59 -10.28 -8.64
N TYR A 103 -0.43 -9.97 -8.08
CA TYR A 103 0.14 -8.62 -8.00
C TYR A 103 0.91 -8.21 -9.25
#